data_AF-A0AAT9HJQ7-F1
#
_entry.id   AF-A0AAT9HJQ7-F1
#
_cell.length_a   1.000
_cell.length_b   1.000
_cell.length_c   1.000
_cell.angle_alpha   90.00
_cell.angle_beta   90.00
_cell.angle_gamma   90.00
#
_symmetry.space_group_name_H-M   'P 1'
#
loop_
_entity.id
_entity.type
_entity.pdbx_description
1 polymer ?
#
loop_
_entity_poly.entity_id
_entity_poly.type
_entity_poly.pdbx_seq_one_letter_code
_entity_poly.pdbx_strand_id
1 'polypeptide(L)' 'MFGLSELAVILIVVIAVLAAKKLPELTRSAGKSARILKSEARAMKEQEETPGTPGAPRVIQGETLPPSHAEDTPPRA' A
#
# COMPACT_ATOMS: atom_id res chain seq x y z
N MET A 1 28.49 20.29 28.40
CA MET A 1 28.25 18.93 27.87
C MET A 1 26.79 18.75 27.45
N PHE A 2 26.21 19.76 26.78
CA PHE A 2 24.77 19.84 26.49
C PHE A 2 24.61 20.61 25.18
N GLY A 3 24.71 19.89 24.07
CA GLY A 3 24.66 20.48 22.73
C GLY A 3 24.15 19.45 21.73
N LEU A 4 24.95 18.41 21.47
CA LEU A 4 24.49 17.29 20.64
C LEU A 4 23.40 16.45 21.33
N SER A 5 23.52 16.19 22.62
CA SER A 5 22.60 15.32 23.35
C SER A 5 21.18 15.89 23.41
N GLU A 6 21.02 17.20 23.68
CA GLU A 6 19.70 17.85 23.64
C GLU A 6 19.15 17.92 22.22
N LEU A 7 19.99 18.23 21.21
CA LEU A 7 19.54 18.24 19.82
C LEU A 7 19.09 16.85 19.36
N ALA A 8 19.80 15.80 19.77
CA ALA A 8 19.43 14.41 19.49
C ALA A 8 18.10 14.04 20.15
N VAL A 9 17.88 14.44 21.41
CA VAL A 9 16.62 14.20 22.11
C VAL A 9 15.46 14.95 21.43
N ILE A 10 15.65 16.22 21.08
CA ILE A 10 14.63 17.02 20.37
C ILE A 10 14.33 16.38 19.00
N LEU A 11 15.36 15.97 18.26
CA LEU A 11 15.20 15.32 16.97
C LEU A 11 14.39 14.02 17.09
N ILE A 12 14.69 13.19 18.10
CA ILE A 12 13.93 11.96 18.37
C ILE A 12 12.46 12.28 18.66
N VAL A 13 12.18 13.31 19.47
CA VAL A 13 10.81 13.73 19.80
C VAL A 13 10.07 14.21 18.54
N VAL A 14 10.73 15.02 17.70
CA VAL A 14 10.14 15.50 16.43
C VAL A 14 9.83 14.32 15.52
N ILE A 15 10.76 13.39 15.35
CA ILE A 15 10.55 12.18 14.56
C ILE A 15 9.40 11.35 15.15
N ALA A 16 9.32 11.19 16.48
CA ALA A 16 8.26 10.41 17.12
C ALA A 16 6.86 11.01 16.88
N VAL A 17 6.71 12.33 16.97
CA VAL A 17 5.42 13.02 16.73
C VAL A 17 5.00 12.90 15.27
N LEU A 18 5.93 13.11 14.34
CA LEU A 18 5.66 12.95 12.90
C LEU A 18 5.37 11.49 12.57
N ALA A 19 6.12 10.58 13.19
CA ALA A 19 5.98 9.15 13.00
C ALA A 19 4.59 8.66 13.42
N ALA A 20 4.10 9.05 14.60
CA ALA A 20 2.80 8.60 15.10
C ALA A 20 1.63 8.90 14.12
N LYS A 21 1.68 10.03 13.40
CA LYS A 21 0.63 10.40 12.43
C LYS A 21 0.91 9.90 11.01
N LYS A 22 2.18 9.81 10.60
CA LYS A 22 2.57 9.52 9.20
C LYS A 22 3.05 8.09 8.95
N LEU A 23 3.46 7.32 9.97
CA LEU A 23 3.78 5.90 9.82
C LEU A 23 2.65 5.08 9.20
N PRO A 24 1.38 5.14 9.67
CA PRO A 24 0.33 4.28 9.11
C PRO A 24 0.05 4.60 7.64
N GLU A 25 0.13 5.88 7.26
CA GLU A 25 -0.07 6.34 5.89
C GLU A 25 1.10 5.91 4.97
N LEU A 26 2.33 6.08 5.46
CA LEU A 26 3.55 5.67 4.76
C LEU A 26 3.67 4.15 4.65
N THR A 27 3.40 3.38 5.71
CA THR A 27 3.43 1.91 5.64
C THR A 27 2.33 1.37 4.75
N ARG A 28 1.13 1.97 4.72
CA ARG A 28 0.05 1.53 3.83
C ARG A 28 0.36 1.79 2.35
N SER A 29 0.92 2.96 2.03
CA SER A 29 1.31 3.31 0.66
C SER A 29 2.58 2.59 0.21
N ALA A 30 3.64 2.60 1.01
CA ALA A 30 4.89 1.89 0.74
C ALA A 30 4.68 0.38 0.70
N GLY A 31 3.82 -0.19 1.55
CA GLY A 31 3.49 -1.62 1.53
C GLY A 31 2.78 -2.05 0.24
N LYS A 32 1.94 -1.18 -0.34
CA LYS A 32 1.29 -1.43 -1.64
C LYS A 32 2.31 -1.45 -2.77
N SER A 33 3.19 -0.45 -2.85
CA SER A 33 4.26 -0.40 -3.86
C SER A 33 5.30 -1.51 -3.69
N ALA A 34 5.70 -1.81 -2.45
CA ALA A 34 6.62 -2.88 -2.13
C ALA A 34 6.06 -4.27 -2.50
N ARG A 35 4.74 -4.48 -2.38
CA ARG A 35 4.11 -5.74 -2.81
C ARG A 35 4.22 -5.92 -4.33
N ILE A 36 4.01 -4.84 -5.09
CA ILE A 36 4.15 -4.86 -6.56
C ILE A 36 5.60 -5.13 -6.94
N LEU A 37 6.55 -4.36 -6.39
CA LEU A 37 7.98 -4.59 -6.64
C LEU A 37 8.42 -6.00 -6.22
N LYS A 38 7.90 -6.53 -5.11
CA LYS A 38 8.21 -7.89 -4.66
C LYS A 38 7.66 -8.95 -5.62
N SER A 39 6.46 -8.77 -6.18
CA SER A 39 5.93 -9.70 -7.19
C SER A 39 6.70 -9.62 -8.50
N GLU A 40 7.10 -8.43 -8.93
CA GLU A 40 7.91 -8.25 -10.14
C GLU A 40 9.33 -8.80 -9.96
N ALA A 41 9.98 -8.50 -8.84
CA ALA A 41 11.29 -9.04 -8.50
C ALA A 41 11.28 -10.57 -8.36
N ARG A 42 10.18 -11.16 -7.86
CA ARG A 42 10.03 -12.62 -7.80
C ARG A 42 9.86 -13.21 -9.19
N ALA A 43 9.06 -12.58 -10.06
CA ALA A 43 8.91 -13.03 -11.45
C ALA A 43 10.21 -12.94 -12.25
N MET A 44 11.07 -11.94 -11.96
CA MET A 44 12.42 -11.86 -12.53
C MET A 44 13.32 -12.99 -12.04
N LYS A 45 13.35 -13.25 -10.73
CA LYS A 45 14.12 -14.37 -10.15
C LYS A 45 13.66 -15.74 -10.66
N GLU A 46 12.36 -15.94 -10.80
CA GLU A 46 11.76 -17.21 -11.24
C GLU A 46 12.01 -17.45 -12.74
N GLN A 47 12.14 -16.38 -13.54
CA GLN A 47 12.62 -16.44 -14.94
C GLN A 47 14.13 -16.75 -15.02
N GLU A 48 14.94 -16.26 -14.08
CA GLU A 48 16.38 -16.59 -14.01
C GLU A 48 16.61 -18.04 -13.55
N GLU A 49 15.76 -18.59 -12.67
CA GLU A 49 15.93 -19.95 -12.12
C GLU A 49 15.20 -21.06 -12.89
N THR A 50 14.20 -20.79 -13.74
CA THR A 50 13.51 -21.86 -14.49
C THR A 50 12.93 -21.42 -15.83
N PRO A 51 13.45 -21.91 -16.98
CA PRO A 51 12.80 -21.73 -18.27
C PRO A 51 11.61 -22.71 -18.36
N GLY A 52 10.39 -22.25 -18.01
CA GLY A 52 9.16 -22.90 -18.48
C GLY A 52 8.11 -23.32 -17.44
N THR A 53 7.69 -22.44 -16.52
CA THR A 53 6.42 -22.65 -15.79
C THR A 53 5.55 -21.37 -15.76
N PRO A 54 4.30 -21.42 -16.25
CA PRO A 54 3.37 -20.30 -16.16
C PRO A 54 2.65 -20.34 -14.81
N GLY A 55 3.18 -19.63 -13.82
CA GLY A 55 2.62 -19.55 -12.46
C GLY A 55 2.44 -18.11 -11.97
N ALA A 56 1.67 -17.29 -12.69
CA ALA A 56 1.38 -15.91 -12.26
C ALA A 56 0.11 -15.86 -11.37
N PRO A 57 0.16 -15.28 -10.15
CA PRO A 57 -1.03 -15.06 -9.34
C PRO A 57 -1.95 -14.03 -10.02
N ARG A 58 -3.16 -14.44 -10.43
CA ARG A 58 -4.17 -13.53 -10.97
C ARG A 58 -4.76 -12.68 -9.86
N VAL A 59 -4.39 -11.40 -9.83
CA VAL A 59 -5.00 -10.38 -8.96
C VAL A 59 -6.33 -9.98 -9.58
N ILE A 60 -7.44 -10.36 -8.94
CA ILE A 60 -8.79 -9.95 -9.35
C ILE A 60 -9.08 -8.57 -8.73
N GLN A 61 -9.42 -7.61 -9.58
CA GLN A 61 -9.71 -6.23 -9.22
C GLN A 61 -11.15 -6.15 -8.70
N GLY A 62 -11.32 -5.71 -7.46
CA GLY A 62 -12.64 -5.49 -6.88
C GLY A 62 -13.25 -4.21 -7.43
N GLU A 63 -14.23 -4.34 -8.32
CA GLU A 63 -15.07 -3.22 -8.77
C GLU A 63 -16.16 -2.97 -7.72
N THR A 64 -16.20 -1.75 -7.18
CA THR A 64 -17.28 -1.33 -6.26
C THR A 64 -18.44 -0.80 -7.08
N LEU A 65 -19.57 -1.50 -7.03
CA LEU A 65 -20.83 -1.03 -7.61
C LEU A 65 -21.23 0.32 -6.98
N PRO A 66 -21.58 1.36 -7.76
CA PRO A 66 -22.21 2.55 -7.21
C PRO A 66 -23.55 2.15 -6.56
N PRO A 67 -23.98 2.85 -5.50
CA PRO A 67 -25.29 2.60 -4.91
C PRO A 67 -26.34 2.83 -6.00
N SER A 68 -27.00 1.75 -6.40
CA SER A 68 -28.17 1.82 -7.28
C SER A 68 -29.19 2.70 -6.58
N HIS A 69 -29.32 3.95 -7.03
CA HIS A 69 -30.47 4.76 -6.71
C HIS A 69 -31.63 3.99 -7.35
N ALA A 70 -32.37 3.29 -6.50
CA ALA A 70 -33.55 2.53 -6.86
C ALA A 70 -34.47 3.44 -7.67
N GLU A 71 -34.38 3.28 -8.98
CA GLU A 71 -35.50 3.20 -9.93
C GLU A 71 -36.81 3.69 -9.33
N ASP A 72 -36.99 5.01 -9.42
CA ASP A 72 -38.25 5.70 -9.29
C ASP A 72 -39.23 5.04 -10.27
N THR A 73 -40.11 4.20 -9.72
CA THR A 73 -41.09 3.39 -10.43
C THR A 73 -42.14 4.31 -11.03
N PRO A 74 -42.35 4.37 -12.36
CA PRO A 74 -43.50 5.08 -12.90
C PRO A 74 -44.77 4.25 -12.60
N PRO A 75 -45.81 4.82 -11.99
CA PRO A 75 -47.07 4.12 -11.81
C PRO A 75 -47.73 3.98 -13.18
N ARG A 76 -47.93 2.75 -13.64
CA ARG A 76 -48.82 2.47 -14.77
C ARG A 76 -50.22 2.99 -14.43
N ALA A 77 -50.71 3.92 -15.24
CA ALA A 77 -52.12 4.27 -15.36
C ALA A 77 -52.56 3.98 -16.79
#